data_AF-A0A944D3B1-F1
#
_entry.id   AF-A0A944D3B1-F1
#
_cell.length_a   1.000
_cell.length_b   1.000
_cell.length_c   1.000
_cell.angle_alpha   90.00
_cell.angle_beta   90.00
_cell.angle_gamma   90.00
#
_symmetry.space_group_name_H-M   'P 1'
#
loop_
_entity.id
_entity.type
_entity.pdbx_description
1 polymer ?
#
loop_
_entity_poly.entity_id
_entity_poly.type
_entity_poly.pdbx_seq_one_letter_code
_entity_poly.pdbx_strand_id
1 'polypeptide(L)'
;MNQAKQRVQHFFDKPVVQAVLMLAIFISSAAVALEFFYPGIVHSHDAVFHVVEYIVLPIFTLEYALRLWAAPKRLAFMRKPFNVIDLLAIVPSYIEIILSLTPAASALRALRLVRLLRFTRLLRIFKLFRYKTFFNDVFHYQDTIVQSITPIILTLSGLKLGILFLESRGWWVSDTNLGELFAIIGFALGIILSQKIGTTYDKFTQVEETSVRIYSTLTTLHTIIPSPIYAQWAKTFLHLLERTADANHAQLSVHTHAIFTEIKKIEPQPSELTILFNSFNNDVHFCLSKAQHLTPKAYDTLLHQSTVSYLLLISIFLPGITGLISVLIATYILYGMYRVTQDLDSIVGGDYKLINIHLTELRQLAAGTESHL
;
A
#
# COMPACT_ATOMS: atom_id res chain seq x y z
N MET A 1 26.77 8.13 -13.84
CA MET A 1 25.78 9.22 -13.74
C MET A 1 26.50 10.45 -13.18
N ASN A 2 26.42 11.62 -13.81
CA ASN A 2 27.17 12.82 -13.36
C ASN A 2 26.90 13.12 -11.88
N GLN A 3 27.93 13.39 -11.09
CA GLN A 3 27.82 13.72 -9.65
C GLN A 3 26.79 14.84 -9.38
N ALA A 4 26.67 15.83 -10.28
CA ALA A 4 25.68 16.89 -10.18
C ALA A 4 24.23 16.38 -10.23
N LYS A 5 23.93 15.35 -11.04
CA LYS A 5 22.58 14.77 -11.12
C LYS A 5 22.22 14.01 -9.85
N GLN A 6 23.18 13.31 -9.26
CA GLN A 6 23.01 12.62 -7.97
C GLN A 6 22.77 13.63 -6.84
N ARG A 7 23.51 14.74 -6.81
CA ARG A 7 23.28 15.82 -5.83
C ARG A 7 21.87 16.40 -5.90
N VAL A 8 21.35 16.60 -7.11
CA VAL A 8 19.97 17.08 -7.31
C VAL A 8 18.95 16.05 -6.83
N GLN A 9 19.14 14.77 -7.11
CA GLN A 9 18.26 13.71 -6.59
C GLN A 9 18.25 13.71 -5.06
N HIS A 10 19.44 13.65 -4.45
CA HIS A 10 19.58 13.67 -3.00
C HIS A 10 19.00 14.94 -2.37
N PHE A 11 19.09 16.10 -3.03
CA PHE A 11 18.47 17.33 -2.53
C PHE A 11 16.95 17.19 -2.34
N PHE A 12 16.25 16.59 -3.31
CA PHE A 12 14.81 16.35 -3.21
C PHE A 12 14.43 15.24 -2.24
N ASP A 13 15.37 14.38 -1.87
CA ASP A 13 15.16 13.33 -0.88
C ASP A 13 15.24 13.87 0.57
N LYS A 14 15.75 15.10 0.77
CA LYS A 14 15.83 15.70 2.11
C LYS A 14 14.43 16.00 2.67
N PRO A 15 14.16 15.66 3.95
CA PRO A 15 12.83 15.83 4.55
C PRO A 15 12.39 17.29 4.59
N VAL A 16 13.32 18.22 4.83
CA VAL A 16 13.04 19.67 4.82
C VAL A 16 12.53 20.14 3.47
N VAL A 17 13.13 19.67 2.36
CA VAL A 17 12.71 20.03 1.01
C VAL A 17 11.32 19.47 0.71
N GLN A 18 11.07 18.21 1.12
CA GLN A 18 9.77 17.57 0.99
C GLN A 18 8.69 18.31 1.80
N ALA A 19 8.98 18.71 3.03
CA ALA A 19 8.09 19.51 3.87
C ALA A 19 7.73 20.86 3.22
N VAL A 20 8.71 21.58 2.70
CA VAL A 20 8.50 22.88 2.02
C VAL A 20 7.62 22.71 0.78
N LEU A 21 7.86 21.67 -0.02
CA LEU A 21 7.06 21.39 -1.21
C LEU A 21 5.62 20.98 -0.84
N MET A 22 5.44 20.18 0.21
CA MET A 22 4.12 19.85 0.74
C MET A 22 3.39 21.09 1.27
N LEU A 23 4.08 21.94 2.02
CA LEU A 23 3.52 23.20 2.51
C LEU A 23 3.08 24.08 1.33
N ALA A 24 3.88 24.16 0.26
CA ALA A 24 3.49 24.88 -0.95
C ALA A 24 2.25 24.27 -1.63
N ILE A 25 2.09 22.94 -1.64
CA ILE A 25 0.88 22.26 -2.13
C ILE A 25 -0.33 22.64 -1.26
N PHE A 26 -0.18 22.62 0.06
CA PHE A 26 -1.25 23.01 0.99
C PHE A 26 -1.63 24.47 0.83
N ILE A 27 -0.66 25.39 0.82
CA ILE A 27 -0.89 26.82 0.61
C ILE A 27 -1.59 27.05 -0.73
N SER A 28 -1.14 26.40 -1.80
CA SER A 28 -1.77 26.52 -3.12
C SER A 28 -3.21 26.01 -3.14
N SER A 29 -3.45 24.86 -2.53
CA SER A 29 -4.78 24.26 -2.47
C SER A 29 -5.72 25.12 -1.60
N ALA A 30 -5.19 25.64 -0.49
CA ALA A 30 -5.91 26.56 0.39
C ALA A 30 -6.18 27.91 -0.28
N ALA A 31 -5.27 28.43 -1.10
CA ALA A 31 -5.47 29.69 -1.83
C ALA A 31 -6.62 29.57 -2.84
N VAL A 32 -6.63 28.47 -3.62
CA VAL A 32 -7.72 28.15 -4.55
C VAL A 32 -9.03 27.93 -3.78
N ALA A 33 -8.94 27.33 -2.59
CA ALA A 33 -10.09 27.20 -1.72
C ALA A 33 -10.62 28.60 -1.31
N LEU A 34 -9.78 29.44 -0.70
CA LEU A 34 -10.19 30.78 -0.28
C LEU A 34 -10.76 31.61 -1.44
N GLU A 35 -10.17 31.53 -2.64
CA GLU A 35 -10.68 32.21 -3.85
C GLU A 35 -12.13 31.84 -4.19
N PHE A 36 -12.55 30.59 -3.96
CA PHE A 36 -13.93 30.19 -4.23
C PHE A 36 -14.87 30.27 -3.02
N PHE A 37 -14.39 30.18 -1.77
CA PHE A 37 -15.24 30.41 -0.59
C PHE A 37 -15.56 31.88 -0.36
N TYR A 38 -14.54 32.74 -0.47
CA TYR A 38 -14.63 34.15 -0.15
C TYR A 38 -14.18 35.00 -1.34
N PRO A 39 -14.87 34.91 -2.50
CA PRO A 39 -14.47 35.66 -3.68
C PRO A 39 -14.41 37.16 -3.41
N GLY A 40 -15.23 37.70 -2.51
CA GLY A 40 -15.16 39.11 -2.09
C GLY A 40 -13.86 39.47 -1.34
N ILE A 41 -13.37 38.59 -0.47
CA ILE A 41 -12.10 38.79 0.26
C ILE A 41 -10.92 38.62 -0.70
N VAL A 42 -11.00 37.63 -1.59
CA VAL A 42 -9.93 37.38 -2.56
C VAL A 42 -9.88 38.46 -3.63
N HIS A 43 -11.01 38.93 -4.15
CA HIS A 43 -11.04 40.07 -5.08
C HIS A 43 -10.55 41.37 -4.44
N SER A 44 -10.79 41.57 -3.14
CA SER A 44 -10.21 42.72 -2.43
C SER A 44 -8.71 42.57 -2.13
N HIS A 45 -8.20 41.34 -2.09
CA HIS A 45 -6.79 41.01 -1.85
C HIS A 45 -6.15 40.29 -3.04
N ASP A 46 -6.58 40.61 -4.26
CA ASP A 46 -6.25 39.85 -5.48
C ASP A 46 -4.73 39.77 -5.70
N ALA A 47 -4.02 40.86 -5.34
CA ALA A 47 -2.57 40.92 -5.35
C ALA A 47 -1.90 39.83 -4.49
N VAL A 48 -2.41 39.52 -3.30
CA VAL A 48 -1.84 38.51 -2.40
C VAL A 48 -1.97 37.12 -3.00
N PHE A 49 -3.15 36.79 -3.52
CA PHE A 49 -3.42 35.48 -4.14
C PHE A 49 -2.62 35.29 -5.43
N HIS A 50 -2.48 36.36 -6.22
CA HIS A 50 -1.59 36.36 -7.36
C HIS A 50 -0.13 36.14 -6.97
N VAL A 51 0.38 36.82 -5.93
CA VAL A 51 1.75 36.61 -5.43
C VAL A 51 1.96 35.16 -5.00
N VAL A 52 1.01 34.55 -4.30
CA VAL A 52 1.10 33.13 -3.91
C VAL A 52 1.22 32.23 -5.16
N GLU A 53 0.38 32.42 -6.17
CA GLU A 53 0.42 31.62 -7.40
C GLU A 53 1.73 31.85 -8.18
N TYR A 54 2.18 33.11 -8.29
CA TYR A 54 3.44 33.46 -8.96
C TYR A 54 4.69 32.98 -8.20
N ILE A 55 4.59 32.64 -6.92
CA ILE A 55 5.68 32.00 -6.16
C ILE A 55 5.61 30.48 -6.30
N VAL A 56 4.42 29.89 -6.10
CA VAL A 56 4.22 28.44 -6.12
C VAL A 56 4.47 27.84 -7.49
N LEU A 57 3.99 28.48 -8.56
CA LEU A 57 4.11 27.96 -9.92
C LEU A 57 5.59 27.78 -10.35
N PRO A 58 6.48 28.77 -10.18
CA PRO A 58 7.91 28.58 -10.41
C PRO A 58 8.54 27.49 -9.54
N ILE A 59 8.15 27.37 -8.26
CA ILE A 59 8.68 26.32 -7.38
C ILE A 59 8.38 24.94 -7.98
N PHE A 60 7.13 24.67 -8.37
CA PHE A 60 6.77 23.39 -8.99
C PHE A 60 7.37 23.20 -10.37
N THR A 61 7.53 24.27 -11.14
CA THR A 61 8.18 24.22 -12.45
C THR A 61 9.65 23.86 -12.31
N LEU A 62 10.37 24.51 -11.39
CA LEU A 62 11.77 24.23 -11.09
C LEU A 62 11.94 22.82 -10.53
N GLU A 63 11.07 22.40 -9.61
CA GLU A 63 11.03 21.04 -9.09
C GLU A 63 10.94 20.01 -10.23
N TYR A 64 9.98 20.18 -11.15
CA TYR A 64 9.79 19.28 -12.28
C TYR A 64 10.97 19.32 -13.25
N ALA A 65 11.46 20.51 -13.61
CA ALA A 65 12.55 20.70 -14.55
C ALA A 65 13.87 20.11 -14.02
N LEU A 66 14.21 20.36 -12.76
CA LEU A 66 15.42 19.82 -12.12
C LEU A 66 15.36 18.29 -12.03
N ARG A 67 14.20 17.72 -11.70
CA ARG A 67 14.01 16.26 -11.68
C ARG A 67 14.09 15.64 -13.07
N LEU A 68 13.50 16.29 -14.08
CA LEU A 68 13.60 15.85 -15.47
C LEU A 68 15.06 15.91 -15.98
N TRP A 69 15.81 16.94 -15.59
CA TRP A 69 17.23 17.08 -15.92
C TRP A 69 18.10 16.02 -15.25
N ALA A 70 17.82 15.72 -13.98
CA ALA A 70 18.53 14.70 -13.21
C ALA A 70 18.17 13.27 -13.65
N ALA A 71 17.03 13.07 -14.33
CA ALA A 71 16.59 11.75 -14.76
C ALA A 71 17.53 11.11 -15.80
N PRO A 72 17.78 9.78 -15.72
CA PRO A 72 18.65 9.08 -16.66
C PRO A 72 18.05 8.98 -18.07
N LYS A 73 16.74 8.79 -18.19
CA LYS A 73 15.99 8.75 -19.46
C LYS A 73 14.78 9.69 -19.39
N ARG A 74 14.83 10.84 -20.07
CA ARG A 74 13.81 11.91 -19.99
C ARG A 74 12.41 11.47 -20.44
N LEU A 75 12.31 10.79 -21.60
CA LEU A 75 11.04 10.28 -22.12
C LEU A 75 10.40 9.25 -21.18
N ALA A 76 11.21 8.34 -20.64
CA ALA A 76 10.74 7.36 -19.66
C ALA A 76 10.29 8.05 -18.36
N PHE A 77 10.99 9.10 -17.93
CA PHE A 77 10.59 9.89 -16.77
C PHE A 77 9.22 10.55 -16.98
N MET A 78 9.00 11.24 -18.09
CA MET A 78 7.72 11.93 -18.35
C MET A 78 6.51 10.99 -18.42
N ARG A 79 6.71 9.72 -18.80
CA ARG A 79 5.64 8.71 -18.86
C ARG A 79 5.30 8.05 -17.51
N LYS A 80 6.09 8.28 -16.45
CA LYS A 80 5.78 7.72 -15.13
C LYS A 80 4.57 8.44 -14.52
N PRO A 81 3.64 7.72 -13.87
CA PRO A 81 2.36 8.29 -13.39
C PRO A 81 2.55 9.52 -12.48
N PHE A 82 3.46 9.48 -11.51
CA PHE A 82 3.71 10.63 -10.63
C PHE A 82 4.30 11.84 -11.35
N ASN A 83 5.09 11.62 -12.40
CA ASN A 83 5.64 12.71 -13.20
C ASN A 83 4.60 13.27 -14.19
N VAL A 84 3.61 12.48 -14.60
CA VAL A 84 2.44 12.97 -15.33
C VAL A 84 1.58 13.86 -14.41
N ILE A 85 1.35 13.44 -13.16
CA ILE A 85 0.65 14.25 -12.15
C ILE A 85 1.37 15.59 -11.94
N ASP A 86 2.70 15.57 -11.81
CA ASP A 86 3.47 16.81 -11.66
C ASP A 86 3.30 17.75 -12.86
N LEU A 87 3.22 17.22 -14.08
CA LEU A 87 2.98 18.00 -15.29
C LEU A 87 1.55 18.57 -15.34
N LEU A 88 0.54 17.74 -15.03
CA LEU A 88 -0.86 18.16 -14.96
C LEU A 88 -1.10 19.24 -13.89
N ALA A 89 -0.27 19.28 -12.85
CA ALA A 89 -0.33 20.29 -11.80
C ALA A 89 0.24 21.67 -12.21
N ILE A 90 1.01 21.74 -13.29
CA ILE A 90 1.75 22.93 -13.74
C ILE A 90 1.17 23.50 -15.04
N VAL A 91 0.86 22.64 -16.01
CA VAL A 91 0.41 23.02 -17.36
C VAL A 91 -0.81 23.95 -17.35
N PRO A 92 -1.87 23.71 -16.57
CA PRO A 92 -3.05 24.56 -16.60
C PRO A 92 -2.78 26.02 -16.20
N SER A 93 -1.87 26.27 -15.25
CA SER A 93 -1.49 27.63 -14.86
C SER A 93 -0.72 28.36 -15.95
N TYR A 94 0.11 27.65 -16.72
CA TYR A 94 0.75 28.25 -17.90
C TYR A 94 -0.25 28.56 -19.01
N ILE A 95 -1.23 27.68 -19.23
CA ILE A 95 -2.31 27.94 -20.19
C ILE A 95 -3.09 29.19 -19.76
N GLU A 96 -3.41 29.33 -18.48
CA GLU A 96 -4.07 30.53 -17.94
C GLU A 96 -3.27 31.80 -18.20
N ILE A 97 -1.96 31.81 -17.93
CA ILE A 97 -1.08 32.96 -18.19
C ILE A 97 -1.02 33.30 -19.69
N ILE A 98 -0.96 32.30 -20.57
CA ILE A 98 -0.93 32.53 -22.01
C ILE A 98 -2.27 33.12 -22.48
N LEU A 99 -3.40 32.59 -21.99
CA LEU A 99 -4.72 33.07 -22.35
C LEU A 99 -4.97 34.51 -21.86
N SER A 100 -4.46 34.87 -20.68
CA SER A 100 -4.63 36.24 -20.14
C SER A 100 -3.84 37.31 -20.91
N LEU A 101 -2.83 36.91 -21.70
CA LEU A 101 -2.02 37.82 -22.53
C LEU A 101 -2.60 38.06 -23.94
N THR A 102 -3.69 37.39 -24.34
CA THR A 102 -4.25 37.49 -25.72
C THR A 102 -5.27 38.65 -25.89
N PRO A 103 -5.23 39.46 -26.98
CA PRO A 103 -6.11 40.64 -27.10
C PRO A 103 -7.53 40.40 -27.66
N ALA A 104 -8.48 41.11 -27.05
CA ALA A 104 -9.74 41.70 -27.55
C ALA A 104 -10.93 40.84 -28.05
N ALA A 105 -10.79 39.81 -28.91
CA ALA A 105 -12.00 39.21 -29.54
C ALA A 105 -12.50 37.90 -28.89
N SER A 106 -11.64 37.19 -28.15
CA SER A 106 -11.94 35.94 -27.44
C SER A 106 -12.09 36.13 -25.93
N ALA A 107 -11.94 37.36 -25.42
CA ALA A 107 -11.78 37.68 -24.00
C ALA A 107 -12.90 37.11 -23.11
N LEU A 108 -14.18 37.21 -23.49
CA LEU A 108 -15.28 36.67 -22.66
C LEU A 108 -15.28 35.14 -22.58
N ARG A 109 -14.87 34.46 -23.66
CA ARG A 109 -14.78 32.98 -23.71
C ARG A 109 -13.52 32.48 -23.01
N ALA A 110 -12.41 33.20 -23.19
CA ALA A 110 -11.14 32.97 -22.50
C ALA A 110 -11.27 33.19 -21.00
N LEU A 111 -11.95 34.25 -20.53
CA LEU A 111 -12.20 34.50 -19.10
C LEU A 111 -13.02 33.38 -18.44
N ARG A 112 -13.98 32.79 -19.17
CA ARG A 112 -14.76 31.65 -18.68
C ARG A 112 -13.89 30.39 -18.55
N LEU A 113 -13.01 30.14 -19.52
CA LEU A 113 -12.06 29.02 -19.48
C LEU A 113 -10.98 29.22 -18.41
N VAL A 114 -10.44 30.43 -18.26
CA VAL A 114 -9.49 30.80 -17.21
C VAL A 114 -10.07 30.49 -15.82
N ARG A 115 -11.34 30.86 -15.59
CA ARG A 115 -12.02 30.53 -14.33
C ARG A 115 -12.11 29.02 -14.08
N LEU A 116 -12.33 28.21 -15.12
CA LEU A 116 -12.34 26.74 -15.01
C LEU A 116 -10.93 26.16 -14.78
N LEU A 117 -9.92 26.74 -15.42
CA LEU A 117 -8.51 26.33 -15.27
C LEU A 117 -7.99 26.56 -13.85
N ARG A 118 -8.48 27.59 -13.14
CA ARG A 118 -8.11 27.80 -11.73
C ARG A 118 -8.47 26.61 -10.84
N PHE A 119 -9.58 25.92 -11.09
CA PHE A 119 -9.96 24.71 -10.32
C PHE A 119 -9.05 23.52 -10.60
N THR A 120 -8.45 23.44 -11.78
CA THR A 120 -7.50 22.36 -12.09
C THR A 120 -6.24 22.44 -11.21
N ARG A 121 -5.98 23.58 -10.55
CA ARG A 121 -4.93 23.69 -9.53
C ARG A 121 -5.20 22.80 -8.32
N LEU A 122 -6.45 22.40 -8.04
CA LEU A 122 -6.76 21.38 -7.01
C LEU A 122 -6.10 20.03 -7.32
N LEU A 123 -5.80 19.74 -8.60
CA LEU A 123 -5.05 18.53 -8.98
C LEU A 123 -3.64 18.49 -8.37
N ARG A 124 -3.10 19.64 -7.92
CA ARG A 124 -1.82 19.70 -7.19
C ARG A 124 -1.83 18.86 -5.92
N ILE A 125 -3.00 18.63 -5.30
CA ILE A 125 -3.11 17.78 -4.11
C ILE A 125 -2.63 16.34 -4.39
N PHE A 126 -2.80 15.85 -5.62
CA PHE A 126 -2.34 14.53 -6.02
C PHE A 126 -0.79 14.42 -6.02
N LYS A 127 -0.05 15.54 -6.02
CA LYS A 127 1.41 15.49 -5.83
C LYS A 127 1.79 14.95 -4.44
N LEU A 128 0.90 15.02 -3.44
CA LEU A 128 1.14 14.48 -2.09
C LEU A 128 1.50 12.99 -2.10
N PHE A 129 0.98 12.23 -3.06
CA PHE A 129 1.31 10.81 -3.25
C PHE A 129 2.79 10.52 -3.46
N ARG A 130 3.58 11.50 -3.88
CA ARG A 130 5.01 11.35 -4.11
C ARG A 130 5.81 11.42 -2.80
N TYR A 131 5.29 12.08 -1.78
CA TYR A 131 6.00 12.39 -0.53
C TYR A 131 5.79 11.33 0.56
N LYS A 132 5.49 10.08 0.20
CA LYS A 132 5.30 8.98 1.18
C LYS A 132 6.52 8.77 2.07
N THR A 133 7.71 8.96 1.50
CA THR A 133 9.00 8.87 2.22
C THR A 133 9.09 9.88 3.37
N PHE A 134 8.63 11.11 3.16
CA PHE A 134 8.59 12.14 4.20
C PHE A 134 7.82 11.68 5.43
N PHE A 135 6.64 11.11 5.23
CA PHE A 135 5.82 10.62 6.33
C PHE A 135 6.50 9.49 7.09
N ASN A 136 7.17 8.57 6.40
CA ASN A 136 7.90 7.48 7.04
C ASN A 136 9.06 8.00 7.90
N ASP A 137 9.81 8.99 7.39
CA ASP A 137 10.98 9.54 8.08
C ASP A 137 10.58 10.41 9.29
N VAL A 138 9.51 11.18 9.19
CA VAL A 138 9.05 12.06 10.28
C VAL A 138 8.40 11.28 11.41
N PHE A 139 7.50 10.36 11.06
CA PHE A 139 6.70 9.67 12.04
C PHE A 139 7.36 8.39 12.58
N HIS A 140 8.53 8.00 12.06
CA HIS A 140 9.31 6.85 12.52
C HIS A 140 8.53 5.52 12.56
N TYR A 141 7.47 5.37 11.75
CA TYR A 141 6.65 4.16 11.71
C TYR A 141 7.11 3.19 10.60
N GLN A 142 8.42 3.00 10.46
CA GLN A 142 9.00 2.02 9.55
C GLN A 142 8.47 0.62 9.88
N ASP A 143 8.16 -0.17 8.85
CA ASP A 143 7.63 -1.54 8.99
C ASP A 143 6.32 -1.60 9.78
N THR A 144 5.41 -0.65 9.55
CA THR A 144 4.03 -0.69 10.08
C THR A 144 2.99 -0.72 8.97
N ILE A 145 1.81 -1.29 9.28
CA ILE A 145 0.64 -1.23 8.38
C ILE A 145 0.28 0.23 8.05
N VAL A 146 0.55 1.15 8.99
CA VAL A 146 0.32 2.60 8.84
C VAL A 146 1.07 3.16 7.62
N GLN A 147 2.29 2.72 7.36
CA GLN A 147 3.05 3.12 6.16
C GLN A 147 2.33 2.75 4.86
N SER A 148 1.69 1.58 4.81
CA SER A 148 1.00 1.10 3.61
C SER A 148 -0.27 1.91 3.30
N ILE A 149 -0.95 2.41 4.34
CA ILE A 149 -2.24 3.12 4.23
C ILE A 149 -2.11 4.65 4.20
N THR A 150 -1.02 5.21 4.74
CA THR A 150 -0.75 6.65 4.81
C THR A 150 -1.01 7.40 3.49
N PRO A 151 -0.56 6.91 2.32
CA PRO A 151 -0.78 7.64 1.07
C PRO A 151 -2.26 7.74 0.68
N ILE A 152 -3.05 6.74 1.04
CA ILE A 152 -4.48 6.69 0.75
C ILE A 152 -5.23 7.58 1.73
N ILE A 153 -4.85 7.55 3.01
CA ILE A 153 -5.34 8.50 4.02
C ILE A 153 -5.13 9.93 3.54
N LEU A 154 -3.90 10.31 3.16
CA LEU A 154 -3.59 11.66 2.71
C LEU A 154 -4.38 12.08 1.48
N THR A 155 -4.61 11.14 0.56
CA THR A 155 -5.34 11.45 -0.67
C THR A 155 -6.82 11.61 -0.42
N LEU A 156 -7.43 10.71 0.34
CA LEU A 156 -8.85 10.79 0.66
C LEU A 156 -9.14 11.97 1.58
N SER A 157 -8.26 12.29 2.53
CA SER A 157 -8.35 13.51 3.32
C SER A 157 -8.16 14.76 2.47
N GLY A 158 -7.19 14.77 1.55
CA GLY A 158 -6.99 15.88 0.61
C GLY A 158 -8.20 16.08 -0.32
N LEU A 159 -8.75 14.99 -0.85
CA LEU A 159 -9.98 14.97 -1.65
C LEU A 159 -11.16 15.49 -0.81
N LYS A 160 -11.33 14.97 0.41
CA LYS A 160 -12.42 15.37 1.30
C LYS A 160 -12.32 16.82 1.72
N LEU A 161 -11.14 17.35 1.99
CA LEU A 161 -10.94 18.79 2.21
C LEU A 161 -11.36 19.60 0.96
N GLY A 162 -11.01 19.11 -0.22
CA GLY A 162 -11.46 19.67 -1.50
C GLY A 162 -12.97 19.49 -1.79
N ILE A 163 -13.68 18.63 -1.07
CA ILE A 163 -15.13 18.41 -1.23
C ILE A 163 -15.93 19.12 -0.13
N LEU A 164 -15.43 19.16 1.11
CA LEU A 164 -15.91 20.04 2.16
C LEU A 164 -15.99 21.50 1.66
N PHE A 165 -15.06 21.81 0.76
CA PHE A 165 -15.06 23.01 -0.07
C PHE A 165 -16.28 23.21 -0.97
N LEU A 166 -16.69 22.18 -1.69
CA LEU A 166 -17.84 22.20 -2.59
C LEU A 166 -19.17 22.14 -1.82
N GLU A 167 -19.17 21.46 -0.66
CA GLU A 167 -20.31 21.30 0.25
C GLU A 167 -20.82 22.63 0.82
N SER A 168 -19.95 23.64 0.96
CA SER A 168 -20.38 24.96 1.42
C SER A 168 -21.29 25.69 0.41
N ARG A 169 -21.54 25.09 -0.76
CA ARG A 169 -22.36 25.67 -1.81
C ARG A 169 -23.78 25.08 -1.77
N GLY A 170 -24.81 25.94 -1.88
CA GLY A 170 -26.22 25.52 -1.80
C GLY A 170 -26.77 24.65 -2.94
N TRP A 171 -25.95 24.25 -3.91
CA TRP A 171 -26.29 23.31 -5.00
C TRP A 171 -25.69 21.92 -4.76
N TRP A 172 -24.88 21.76 -3.71
CA TRP A 172 -24.31 20.47 -3.35
C TRP A 172 -25.38 19.58 -2.73
N VAL A 173 -25.36 18.30 -3.06
CA VAL A 173 -26.32 17.33 -2.54
C VAL A 173 -26.00 17.05 -1.07
N SER A 174 -26.82 17.59 -0.17
CA SER A 174 -26.77 17.31 1.26
C SER A 174 -28.06 16.59 1.66
N ASP A 175 -28.12 15.28 1.40
CA ASP A 175 -29.22 14.44 1.90
C ASP A 175 -28.75 13.69 3.15
N THR A 176 -29.46 13.88 4.26
CA THR A 176 -29.18 13.21 5.53
C THR A 176 -29.30 11.69 5.43
N ASN A 177 -30.15 11.19 4.53
CA ASN A 177 -30.36 9.75 4.31
C ASN A 177 -29.11 9.07 3.73
N LEU A 178 -28.25 9.82 3.02
CA LEU A 178 -26.99 9.28 2.50
C LEU A 178 -26.06 8.85 3.64
N GLY A 179 -26.07 9.58 4.76
CA GLY A 179 -25.29 9.21 5.95
C GLY A 179 -25.69 7.84 6.50
N GLU A 180 -27.00 7.60 6.62
CA GLU A 180 -27.54 6.32 7.09
C GLU A 180 -27.20 5.18 6.10
N LEU A 181 -27.34 5.43 4.80
CA LEU A 181 -26.98 4.46 3.75
C LEU A 181 -25.50 4.08 3.81
N PHE A 182 -24.59 5.06 3.97
CA PHE A 182 -23.16 4.76 4.10
C PHE A 182 -22.79 4.10 5.42
N ALA A 183 -23.53 4.35 6.50
CA ALA A 183 -23.34 3.62 7.75
C ALA A 183 -23.66 2.13 7.56
N ILE A 184 -24.78 1.80 6.90
CA ILE A 184 -25.18 0.42 6.61
C ILE A 184 -24.18 -0.28 5.68
N ILE A 185 -23.77 0.39 4.59
CA ILE A 185 -22.78 -0.17 3.65
C ILE A 185 -21.43 -0.36 4.34
N GLY A 186 -20.99 0.61 5.14
CA GLY A 186 -19.74 0.54 5.89
C GLY A 186 -19.75 -0.60 6.90
N PHE A 187 -20.88 -0.80 7.59
CA PHE A 187 -21.06 -1.92 8.51
C PHE A 187 -21.01 -3.27 7.80
N ALA A 188 -21.73 -3.43 6.69
CA ALA A 188 -21.68 -4.65 5.89
C ALA A 188 -20.27 -4.96 5.37
N LEU A 189 -19.55 -3.93 4.88
CA LEU A 189 -18.17 -4.07 4.43
C LEU A 189 -17.22 -4.44 5.58
N GLY A 190 -17.43 -3.85 6.76
CA GLY A 190 -16.70 -4.18 7.99
C GLY A 190 -16.88 -5.64 8.42
N ILE A 191 -18.11 -6.19 8.34
CA ILE A 191 -18.37 -7.60 8.61
C ILE A 191 -17.62 -8.51 7.63
N ILE A 192 -17.71 -8.21 6.33
CA ILE A 192 -17.04 -9.03 5.30
C ILE A 192 -15.52 -9.01 5.50
N LEU A 193 -14.94 -7.84 5.78
CA LEU A 193 -13.52 -7.71 6.09
C LEU A 193 -13.14 -8.47 7.37
N SER A 194 -13.94 -8.35 8.43
CA SER A 194 -13.72 -9.07 9.69
C SER A 194 -13.75 -10.58 9.48
N GLN A 195 -14.73 -11.09 8.73
CA GLN A 195 -14.84 -12.51 8.41
C GLN A 195 -13.64 -13.00 7.59
N LYS A 196 -13.16 -12.21 6.61
CA LYS A 196 -11.95 -12.52 5.85
C LYS A 196 -10.70 -12.52 6.74
N ILE A 197 -10.57 -11.58 7.67
CA ILE A 197 -9.47 -11.59 8.65
C ILE A 197 -9.51 -12.90 9.43
N GLY A 198 -10.67 -13.28 9.97
CA GLY A 198 -10.84 -14.53 10.71
C GLY A 198 -10.39 -15.76 9.92
N THR A 199 -10.90 -15.94 8.70
CA THR A 199 -10.53 -17.12 7.88
C THR A 199 -9.06 -17.13 7.47
N THR A 200 -8.48 -15.97 7.21
CA THR A 200 -7.05 -15.85 6.86
C THR A 200 -6.16 -16.07 8.08
N TYR A 201 -6.59 -15.59 9.25
CA TYR A 201 -5.91 -15.81 10.52
C TYR A 201 -5.97 -17.28 10.97
N ASP A 202 -7.11 -17.96 10.80
CA ASP A 202 -7.24 -19.39 11.09
C ASP A 202 -6.29 -20.20 10.21
N LYS A 203 -6.22 -19.86 8.92
CA LYS A 203 -5.28 -20.46 7.97
C LYS A 203 -3.83 -20.20 8.39
N PHE A 204 -3.51 -18.97 8.79
CA PHE A 204 -2.18 -18.60 9.28
C PHE A 204 -1.78 -19.45 10.49
N THR A 205 -2.64 -19.51 11.51
CA THR A 205 -2.42 -20.29 12.74
C THR A 205 -2.29 -21.79 12.43
N GLN A 206 -3.13 -22.34 11.54
CA GLN A 206 -3.03 -23.74 11.12
C GLN A 206 -1.68 -24.07 10.48
N VAL A 207 -1.13 -23.18 9.65
CA VAL A 207 0.19 -23.38 9.04
C VAL A 207 1.29 -23.26 10.11
N GLU A 208 1.16 -22.34 11.06
CA GLU A 208 2.12 -22.18 12.16
C GLU A 208 2.15 -23.43 13.07
N GLU A 209 0.99 -23.87 13.56
CA GLU A 209 0.87 -25.08 14.38
C GLU A 209 1.39 -26.33 13.68
N THR A 210 1.06 -26.50 12.39
CA THR A 210 1.55 -27.65 11.61
C THR A 210 3.06 -27.58 11.38
N SER A 211 3.63 -26.39 11.19
CA SER A 211 5.08 -26.23 11.05
C SER A 211 5.84 -26.63 12.33
N VAL A 212 5.30 -26.29 13.50
CA VAL A 212 5.85 -26.71 14.80
C VAL A 212 5.75 -28.22 14.99
N ARG A 213 4.61 -28.84 14.64
CA ARG A 213 4.46 -30.31 14.69
C ARG A 213 5.46 -31.01 13.76
N ILE A 214 5.60 -30.54 12.53
CA ILE A 214 6.56 -31.03 11.54
C ILE A 214 7.98 -30.99 12.12
N TYR A 215 8.39 -29.86 12.69
CA TYR A 215 9.70 -29.71 13.32
C TYR A 215 9.90 -30.69 14.49
N SER A 216 8.93 -30.79 15.39
CA SER A 216 8.98 -31.70 16.55
C SER A 216 9.13 -33.16 16.12
N THR A 217 8.35 -33.60 15.13
CA THR A 217 8.45 -34.96 14.60
C THR A 217 9.78 -35.21 13.88
N LEU A 218 10.27 -34.26 13.09
CA LEU A 218 11.58 -34.37 12.44
C LEU A 218 12.72 -34.51 13.45
N THR A 219 12.67 -33.72 14.52
CA THR A 219 13.69 -33.74 15.58
C THR A 219 13.65 -35.07 16.34
N THR A 220 12.44 -35.58 16.61
CA THR A 220 12.25 -36.91 17.20
C THR A 220 12.83 -38.00 16.31
N LEU A 221 12.50 -37.98 15.02
CA LEU A 221 13.03 -38.94 14.04
C LEU A 221 14.55 -38.83 13.90
N HIS A 222 15.11 -37.62 13.91
CA HIS A 222 16.56 -37.39 13.84
C HIS A 222 17.29 -37.95 15.07
N THR A 223 16.67 -37.87 16.25
CA THR A 223 17.23 -38.43 17.49
C THR A 223 17.30 -39.95 17.44
N ILE A 224 16.30 -40.60 16.83
CA ILE A 224 16.25 -42.06 16.68
C ILE A 224 17.13 -42.53 15.52
N ILE A 225 17.14 -41.79 14.42
CA ILE A 225 17.84 -42.10 13.18
C ILE A 225 18.69 -40.89 12.76
N PRO A 226 19.91 -40.76 13.28
CA PRO A 226 20.78 -39.64 12.91
C PRO A 226 21.14 -39.66 11.42
N SER A 227 20.79 -38.61 10.68
CA SER A 227 21.08 -38.50 9.24
C SER A 227 21.12 -37.04 8.79
N PRO A 228 21.95 -36.65 7.79
CA PRO A 228 21.93 -35.30 7.23
C PRO A 228 20.68 -35.01 6.37
N ILE A 229 19.86 -36.02 6.06
CA ILE A 229 18.68 -35.90 5.20
C ILE A 229 17.66 -34.91 5.78
N TYR A 230 17.53 -34.84 7.12
CA TYR A 230 16.55 -33.95 7.78
C TYR A 230 16.83 -32.47 7.53
N ALA A 231 18.10 -32.05 7.52
CA ALA A 231 18.47 -30.66 7.21
C ALA A 231 18.19 -30.29 5.74
N GLN A 232 18.51 -31.21 4.81
CA GLN A 232 18.20 -31.04 3.38
C GLN A 232 16.69 -31.00 3.12
N TRP A 233 15.94 -31.85 3.82
CA TRP A 233 14.49 -31.87 3.78
C TRP A 233 13.92 -30.53 4.28
N ALA A 234 14.36 -30.05 5.46
CA ALA A 234 13.89 -28.81 6.05
C ALA A 234 14.16 -27.60 5.14
N LYS A 235 15.35 -27.54 4.51
CA LYS A 235 15.69 -26.50 3.54
C LYS A 235 14.76 -26.51 2.33
N THR A 236 14.48 -27.69 1.77
CA THR A 236 13.60 -27.85 0.60
C THR A 236 12.15 -27.50 0.95
N PHE A 237 11.69 -27.88 2.15
CA PHE A 237 10.36 -27.56 2.65
C PHE A 237 10.18 -26.05 2.87
N LEU A 238 11.17 -25.38 3.47
CA LEU A 238 11.16 -23.92 3.65
C LEU A 238 11.10 -23.18 2.30
N HIS A 239 11.89 -23.60 1.31
CA HIS A 239 11.84 -23.02 -0.05
C HIS A 239 10.45 -23.15 -0.70
N LEU A 240 9.75 -24.27 -0.48
CA LEU A 240 8.38 -24.46 -0.96
C LEU A 240 7.37 -23.57 -0.23
N LEU A 241 7.51 -23.40 1.08
CA LEU A 241 6.67 -22.50 1.87
C LEU A 241 6.86 -21.03 1.50
N GLU A 242 8.10 -20.62 1.21
CA GLU A 242 8.46 -19.25 0.79
C GLU A 242 8.03 -18.92 -0.66
N ARG A 243 7.39 -19.85 -1.38
CA ARG A 243 6.88 -19.67 -2.76
C ARG A 243 7.91 -19.12 -3.74
N THR A 244 9.17 -19.53 -3.64
CA THR A 244 10.19 -19.16 -4.64
C THR A 244 9.87 -19.83 -5.98
N ALA A 245 10.00 -19.10 -7.11
CA ALA A 245 9.66 -19.59 -8.45
C ALA A 245 10.39 -20.88 -8.87
N ASP A 246 11.51 -21.22 -8.21
CA ASP A 246 12.33 -22.40 -8.47
C ASP A 246 11.96 -23.63 -7.59
N ALA A 247 10.94 -23.54 -6.75
CA ALA A 247 10.62 -24.59 -5.77
C ALA A 247 9.96 -25.82 -6.42
N ASN A 248 10.63 -26.97 -6.36
CA ASN A 248 10.19 -28.21 -7.00
C ASN A 248 9.63 -29.22 -5.99
N HIS A 249 8.32 -29.49 -6.04
CA HIS A 249 7.65 -30.50 -5.22
C HIS A 249 8.27 -31.90 -5.34
N ALA A 250 8.89 -32.22 -6.49
CA ALA A 250 9.56 -33.51 -6.69
C ALA A 250 10.75 -33.69 -5.75
N GLN A 251 11.52 -32.62 -5.48
CA GLN A 251 12.69 -32.70 -4.58
C GLN A 251 12.28 -32.99 -3.14
N LEU A 252 11.19 -32.38 -2.67
CA LEU A 252 10.64 -32.67 -1.35
C LEU A 252 10.23 -34.13 -1.24
N SER A 253 9.53 -34.66 -2.26
CA SER A 253 9.13 -36.06 -2.29
C SER A 253 10.31 -37.03 -2.24
N VAL A 254 11.41 -36.72 -2.94
CA VAL A 254 12.65 -37.52 -2.87
C VAL A 254 13.21 -37.57 -1.45
N HIS A 255 13.33 -36.43 -0.77
CA HIS A 255 13.81 -36.39 0.61
C HIS A 255 12.85 -37.09 1.59
N THR A 256 11.54 -36.91 1.43
CA THR A 256 10.53 -37.61 2.23
C THR A 256 10.63 -39.12 2.07
N HIS A 257 10.81 -39.62 0.84
CA HIS A 257 10.98 -41.05 0.57
C HIS A 257 12.30 -41.61 1.13
N ALA A 258 13.37 -40.81 1.11
CA ALA A 258 14.64 -41.20 1.71
C ALA A 258 14.50 -41.40 3.23
N ILE A 259 13.80 -40.51 3.94
CA ILE A 259 13.49 -40.68 5.37
C ILE A 259 12.69 -41.96 5.60
N PHE A 260 11.65 -42.22 4.81
CA PHE A 260 10.86 -43.44 4.92
C PHE A 260 11.69 -44.71 4.71
N THR A 261 12.65 -44.67 3.78
CA THR A 261 13.55 -45.79 3.50
C THR A 261 14.44 -46.10 4.70
N GLU A 262 14.96 -45.09 5.40
CA GLU A 262 15.74 -45.30 6.63
C GLU A 262 14.87 -45.89 7.75
N ILE A 263 13.63 -45.43 7.90
CA ILE A 263 12.67 -45.99 8.88
C ILE A 263 12.43 -47.47 8.59
N LYS A 264 12.20 -47.84 7.32
CA LYS A 264 11.93 -49.23 6.92
C LYS A 264 13.10 -50.19 7.18
N LYS A 265 14.35 -49.69 7.23
CA LYS A 265 15.51 -50.50 7.60
C LYS A 265 15.48 -50.94 9.07
N ILE A 266 14.97 -50.07 9.94
CA ILE A 266 14.85 -50.33 11.39
C ILE A 266 13.56 -51.09 11.69
N GLU A 267 12.50 -50.74 10.98
CA GLU A 267 11.15 -51.25 11.19
C GLU A 267 10.61 -51.86 9.87
N PRO A 268 10.95 -53.14 9.56
CA PRO A 268 10.53 -53.78 8.31
C PRO A 268 9.02 -54.01 8.23
N GLN A 269 8.36 -54.18 9.38
CA GLN A 269 6.91 -54.32 9.52
C GLN A 269 6.36 -53.08 10.25
N PRO A 270 5.28 -52.47 9.75
CA PRO A 270 4.78 -51.19 10.28
C PRO A 270 4.36 -51.28 11.76
N SER A 271 4.98 -50.43 12.58
CA SER A 271 4.75 -50.22 14.01
C SER A 271 4.79 -48.71 14.34
N GLU A 272 5.43 -48.28 15.43
CA GLU A 272 5.40 -46.91 15.94
C GLU A 272 6.08 -45.88 15.03
N LEU A 273 7.25 -46.19 14.46
CA LEU A 273 7.98 -45.23 13.61
C LEU A 273 7.26 -44.99 12.29
N THR A 274 6.66 -46.04 11.72
CA THR A 274 5.85 -45.90 10.51
C THR A 274 4.59 -45.06 10.78
N ILE A 275 3.94 -45.22 11.93
CA ILE A 275 2.78 -44.38 12.33
C ILE A 275 3.20 -42.92 12.49
N LEU A 276 4.32 -42.67 13.19
CA LEU A 276 4.86 -41.32 13.39
C LEU A 276 5.20 -40.66 12.04
N PHE A 277 5.83 -41.39 11.13
CA PHE A 277 6.14 -40.91 9.78
C PHE A 277 4.89 -40.59 8.97
N ASN A 278 3.86 -41.43 9.04
CA ASN A 278 2.60 -41.16 8.35
C ASN A 278 1.92 -39.90 8.88
N SER A 279 1.95 -39.68 10.21
CA SER A 279 1.44 -38.43 10.82
C SER A 279 2.23 -37.22 10.32
N PHE A 280 3.55 -37.30 10.30
CA PHE A 280 4.42 -36.28 9.73
C PHE A 280 4.07 -35.98 8.27
N ASN A 281 3.94 -37.01 7.43
CA ASN A 281 3.64 -36.82 6.01
C ASN A 281 2.26 -36.17 5.81
N ASN A 282 1.26 -36.54 6.62
CA ASN A 282 -0.06 -35.90 6.62
C ASN A 282 0.03 -34.41 7.01
N ASP A 283 0.78 -34.07 8.05
CA ASP A 283 1.00 -32.68 8.47
C ASP A 283 1.72 -31.86 7.38
N VAL A 284 2.71 -32.44 6.69
CA VAL A 284 3.41 -31.81 5.56
C VAL A 284 2.44 -31.50 4.42
N HIS A 285 1.62 -32.47 4.00
CA HIS A 285 0.64 -32.27 2.94
C HIS A 285 -0.42 -31.23 3.32
N PHE A 286 -0.91 -31.28 4.57
CA PHE A 286 -1.87 -30.30 5.07
C PHE A 286 -1.28 -28.89 5.11
N CYS A 287 -0.07 -28.74 5.65
CA CYS A 287 0.66 -27.47 5.74
C CYS A 287 0.85 -26.85 4.35
N LEU A 288 1.37 -27.63 3.38
CA LEU A 288 1.58 -27.14 2.01
C LEU A 288 0.27 -26.80 1.30
N SER A 289 -0.77 -27.63 1.44
CA SER A 289 -2.08 -27.35 0.85
C SER A 289 -2.63 -26.01 1.37
N LYS A 290 -2.62 -25.80 2.69
CA LYS A 290 -3.06 -24.54 3.30
C LYS A 290 -2.17 -23.38 2.88
N ALA A 291 -0.86 -23.56 2.86
CA ALA A 291 0.07 -22.51 2.46
C ALA A 291 -0.10 -22.07 1.00
N GLN A 292 -0.52 -22.96 0.11
CA GLN A 292 -0.66 -22.68 -1.33
C GLN A 292 -2.04 -22.17 -1.74
N HIS A 293 -3.09 -22.49 -0.99
CA HIS A 293 -4.44 -21.98 -1.26
C HIS A 293 -4.57 -20.50 -0.92
N LEU A 294 -4.37 -19.63 -1.91
CA LEU A 294 -4.69 -18.20 -1.81
C LEU A 294 -6.20 -17.97 -1.76
N THR A 295 -6.62 -16.86 -1.15
CA THR A 295 -7.98 -16.38 -1.35
C THR A 295 -8.27 -16.21 -2.85
N PRO A 296 -9.46 -16.60 -3.34
CA PRO A 296 -9.78 -16.48 -4.76
C PRO A 296 -9.58 -15.05 -5.25
N LYS A 297 -8.79 -14.85 -6.32
CA LYS A 297 -8.45 -13.52 -6.86
C LYS A 297 -9.67 -12.65 -7.13
N ALA A 298 -10.76 -13.24 -7.60
CA ALA A 298 -12.02 -12.55 -7.86
C ALA A 298 -12.62 -11.96 -6.57
N TYR A 299 -12.61 -12.73 -5.48
CA TYR A 299 -13.11 -12.28 -4.18
C TYR A 299 -12.24 -11.16 -3.60
N ASP A 300 -10.91 -11.30 -3.67
CA ASP A 300 -9.99 -10.26 -3.19
C ASP A 300 -10.13 -8.95 -3.99
N THR A 301 -10.23 -9.06 -5.32
CA THR A 301 -10.42 -7.90 -6.21
C THR A 301 -11.74 -7.20 -5.94
N LEU A 302 -12.84 -7.96 -5.76
CA LEU A 302 -14.14 -7.40 -5.41
C LEU A 302 -14.08 -6.65 -4.08
N LEU A 303 -13.43 -7.24 -3.06
CA LEU A 303 -13.33 -6.63 -1.75
C LEU A 303 -12.50 -5.33 -1.78
N HIS A 304 -11.39 -5.32 -2.53
CA HIS A 304 -10.61 -4.11 -2.77
C HIS A 304 -11.44 -3.03 -3.44
N GLN A 305 -12.10 -3.36 -4.54
CA GLN A 305 -12.92 -2.42 -5.31
C GLN A 305 -14.07 -1.86 -4.48
N SER A 306 -14.76 -2.70 -3.70
CA SER A 306 -15.81 -2.28 -2.78
C SER A 306 -15.29 -1.35 -1.69
N THR A 307 -14.13 -1.66 -1.09
CA THR A 307 -13.52 -0.83 -0.05
C THR A 307 -13.12 0.54 -0.59
N VAL A 308 -12.44 0.58 -1.74
CA VAL A 308 -12.01 1.83 -2.38
C VAL A 308 -13.23 2.66 -2.83
N SER A 309 -14.24 2.01 -3.42
CA SER A 309 -15.47 2.69 -3.86
C SER A 309 -16.22 3.27 -2.66
N TYR A 310 -16.34 2.52 -1.56
CA TYR A 310 -16.95 3.01 -0.33
C TYR A 310 -16.23 4.24 0.22
N LEU A 311 -14.89 4.18 0.33
CA LEU A 311 -14.08 5.29 0.83
C LEU A 311 -14.18 6.54 -0.04
N LEU A 312 -14.27 6.38 -1.36
CA LEU A 312 -14.54 7.49 -2.28
C LEU A 312 -15.93 8.08 -2.09
N LEU A 313 -16.96 7.23 -1.94
CA LEU A 313 -18.34 7.67 -1.74
C LEU A 313 -18.49 8.48 -0.44
N ILE A 314 -17.97 7.99 0.68
CA ILE A 314 -18.01 8.77 1.94
C ILE A 314 -17.18 10.04 1.85
N SER A 315 -16.08 10.04 1.09
CA SER A 315 -15.29 11.24 0.85
C SER A 315 -16.06 12.29 0.05
N ILE A 316 -16.99 11.87 -0.82
CA ILE A 316 -17.77 12.77 -1.69
C ILE A 316 -19.04 13.26 -1.02
N PHE A 317 -19.78 12.37 -0.36
CA PHE A 317 -21.17 12.63 -0.01
C PHE A 317 -21.41 12.87 1.48
N LEU A 318 -20.50 12.47 2.38
CA LEU A 318 -20.71 12.62 3.81
C LEU A 318 -20.33 14.04 4.25
N PRO A 319 -21.24 14.92 4.69
CA PRO A 319 -20.99 16.35 4.76
C PRO A 319 -20.08 16.78 5.92
N GLY A 320 -19.43 17.93 5.76
CA GLY A 320 -18.79 18.71 6.82
C GLY A 320 -17.54 18.06 7.44
N ILE A 321 -17.18 18.57 8.63
CA ILE A 321 -16.03 18.10 9.42
C ILE A 321 -16.23 16.66 9.89
N THR A 322 -17.47 16.27 10.18
CA THR A 322 -17.82 14.88 10.47
C THR A 322 -17.43 13.97 9.31
N GLY A 323 -17.69 14.38 8.07
CA GLY A 323 -17.19 13.68 6.87
C GLY A 323 -15.67 13.53 6.81
N LEU A 324 -14.90 14.58 7.17
CA LEU A 324 -13.44 14.51 7.23
C LEU A 324 -12.93 13.50 8.26
N ILE A 325 -13.49 13.53 9.47
CA ILE A 325 -13.13 12.60 10.55
C ILE A 325 -13.53 11.18 10.16
N SER A 326 -14.72 10.99 9.59
CA SER A 326 -15.18 9.69 9.11
C SER A 326 -14.29 9.13 8.00
N VAL A 327 -13.84 9.93 7.03
CA VAL A 327 -12.89 9.48 6.00
C VAL A 327 -11.57 9.04 6.61
N LEU A 328 -11.02 9.81 7.55
CA LEU A 328 -9.77 9.47 8.25
C LEU A 328 -9.90 8.12 8.98
N ILE A 329 -10.94 7.99 9.81
CA ILE A 329 -11.18 6.78 10.62
C ILE A 329 -11.51 5.59 9.73
N ALA A 330 -12.43 5.73 8.76
CA ALA A 330 -12.83 4.64 7.86
C ALA A 330 -11.67 4.18 6.98
N THR A 331 -10.81 5.09 6.53
CA THR A 331 -9.60 4.70 5.78
C THR A 331 -8.63 3.93 6.67
N TYR A 332 -8.39 4.41 7.90
CA TYR A 332 -7.53 3.73 8.85
C TYR A 332 -8.04 2.31 9.17
N ILE A 333 -9.34 2.18 9.45
CA ILE A 333 -9.96 0.92 9.83
C ILE A 333 -10.16 0.01 8.61
N LEU A 334 -10.97 0.40 7.63
CA LEU A 334 -11.41 -0.51 6.57
C LEU A 334 -10.28 -0.82 5.58
N TYR A 335 -9.52 0.19 5.16
CA TYR A 335 -8.39 -0.05 4.28
C TYR A 335 -7.21 -0.69 5.03
N GLY A 336 -7.01 -0.33 6.31
CA GLY A 336 -6.06 -1.02 7.19
C GLY A 336 -6.39 -2.50 7.35
N MET A 337 -7.64 -2.85 7.67
CA MET A 337 -8.13 -4.23 7.73
C MET A 337 -7.93 -4.98 6.42
N TYR A 338 -8.26 -4.36 5.28
CA TYR A 338 -7.99 -4.95 3.97
C TYR A 338 -6.50 -5.28 3.80
N ARG A 339 -5.60 -4.35 4.15
CA ARG A 339 -4.15 -4.57 4.09
C ARG A 339 -3.66 -5.67 5.03
N VAL A 340 -4.20 -5.74 6.25
CA VAL A 340 -3.93 -6.85 7.18
C VAL A 340 -4.30 -8.20 6.54
N THR A 341 -5.48 -8.29 5.90
CA THR A 341 -5.88 -9.55 5.24
C THR A 341 -4.94 -9.95 4.11
N GLN A 342 -4.42 -8.99 3.34
CA GLN A 342 -3.49 -9.30 2.27
C GLN A 342 -2.18 -9.86 2.82
N ASP A 343 -1.66 -9.26 3.90
CA ASP A 343 -0.39 -9.69 4.48
C ASP A 343 -0.52 -11.08 5.15
N LEU A 344 -1.62 -11.32 5.87
CA LEU A 344 -1.94 -12.64 6.44
C LEU A 344 -2.10 -13.74 5.37
N ASP A 345 -2.63 -13.40 4.18
CA ASP A 345 -2.82 -14.39 3.11
C ASP A 345 -1.49 -14.76 2.43
N SER A 346 -0.49 -13.89 2.53
CA SER A 346 0.91 -14.10 2.12
C SER A 346 1.79 -14.67 3.24
N ILE A 347 1.27 -15.69 3.92
CA ILE A 347 1.79 -16.45 5.07
C ILE A 347 3.31 -16.40 5.32
N VAL A 348 4.13 -16.59 4.28
CA VAL A 348 5.59 -16.49 4.36
C VAL A 348 6.10 -15.54 3.29
N GLY A 349 6.73 -14.44 3.70
CA GLY A 349 7.48 -13.57 2.80
C GLY A 349 6.62 -12.67 1.91
N GLY A 350 5.44 -12.26 2.39
CA GLY A 350 4.58 -11.29 1.71
C GLY A 350 5.26 -9.96 1.34
N ASP A 351 4.64 -9.22 0.42
CA ASP A 351 5.15 -7.94 -0.10
C ASP A 351 5.45 -6.90 0.99
N TYR A 352 4.78 -7.00 2.15
CA TYR A 352 4.90 -6.05 3.24
C TYR A 352 5.63 -6.61 4.47
N LYS A 353 5.83 -7.94 4.56
CA LYS A 353 6.57 -8.63 5.62
C LYS A 353 6.18 -8.27 7.06
N LEU A 354 4.97 -7.77 7.30
CA LEU A 354 4.56 -7.28 8.62
C LEU A 354 4.19 -8.43 9.55
N ILE A 355 3.55 -9.47 9.01
CA ILE A 355 3.11 -10.66 9.72
C ILE A 355 3.68 -11.89 9.00
N ASN A 356 4.57 -12.62 9.67
CA ASN A 356 5.17 -13.84 9.15
C ASN A 356 5.08 -14.95 10.19
N ILE A 357 4.95 -16.19 9.72
CA ILE A 357 5.08 -17.37 10.59
C ILE A 357 6.51 -17.45 11.15
N HIS A 358 6.60 -17.80 12.42
CA HIS A 358 7.88 -18.05 13.08
C HIS A 358 8.45 -19.41 12.67
N LEU A 359 9.28 -19.42 11.63
CA LEU A 359 9.95 -20.61 11.12
C LEU A 359 11.37 -20.80 11.69
N THR A 360 11.68 -20.18 12.84
CA THR A 360 13.04 -20.13 13.41
C THR A 360 13.64 -21.51 13.62
N GLU A 361 12.87 -22.43 14.19
CA GLU A 361 13.32 -23.80 14.52
C GLU A 361 13.60 -24.63 13.27
N LEU A 362 12.69 -24.57 12.28
CA LEU A 362 12.91 -25.21 10.97
C LEU A 362 14.11 -24.61 10.23
N ARG A 363 14.33 -23.29 10.34
CA ARG A 363 15.49 -22.61 9.76
C ARG A 363 16.79 -23.03 10.43
N GLN A 364 16.80 -23.22 11.74
CA GLN A 364 17.94 -23.76 12.48
C GLN A 364 18.25 -25.20 12.05
N LEU A 365 17.22 -26.05 11.96
CA LEU A 365 17.38 -27.43 11.46
C LEU A 365 17.92 -27.46 10.03
N ALA A 366 17.43 -26.56 9.17
CA ALA A 366 17.87 -26.45 7.77
C ALA A 366 19.30 -25.92 7.62
N ALA A 367 19.77 -25.08 8.56
CA ALA A 367 21.15 -24.59 8.58
C ALA A 367 22.16 -25.70 8.86
N GLY A 368 21.71 -26.85 9.40
CA GLY A 368 22.58 -27.90 9.92
C GLY A 368 23.21 -27.44 11.22
N THR A 369 23.13 -28.27 12.25
CA THR A 369 23.58 -27.99 13.61
C THR A 369 25.08 -27.59 13.64
N GLU A 370 25.39 -26.29 13.54
CA GLU A 370 26.69 -25.70 13.90
C GLU A 370 26.61 -24.79 15.14
N SER A 371 25.46 -24.67 15.80
CA SER A 371 25.34 -23.94 17.05
C SER A 371 24.68 -24.81 18.11
N HIS A 372 25.41 -25.01 19.22
CA HIS A 372 25.07 -25.77 20.44
C HIS A 372 25.71 -27.16 20.55
N LEU A 373 27.04 -27.14 20.75
CA LEU A 373 27.66 -27.85 21.87
C LEU A 373 27.35 -27.11 23.17
#